data_AF-A0AAD7XBC9-F1
#
_entry.id   AF-A0AAD7XBC9-F1
#
_cell.length_a   1.000
_cell.length_b   1.000
_cell.length_c   1.000
_cell.angle_alpha   90.00
_cell.angle_beta   90.00
_cell.angle_gamma   90.00
#
_symmetry.space_group_name_H-M   'P 1'
#
loop_
_entity.id
_entity.type
_entity.pdbx_description
1 polymer ?
#
loop_
_entity_poly.entity_id
_entity_poly.type
_entity_poly.pdbx_seq_one_letter_code
_entity_poly.pdbx_strand_id
1 'polypeptide(L)'
;MMPDTWIDSGDKLEQALQYWKNYTFSDKYVKLKDALESLDRPGRLVDARSTSPARWVLCDTMGSSLKEAVFHTACIFKWGSDPEVGNYVPNGATAFCRVPEGRIQTQPNYLCQFSYVMDTSRDRQIWDAQKAFEDYIQRIPGFNKAQKNRRTWQDGSVADGPASSYVFTSQVFMKRAPTTQHREADISYQLHDWIKAATGPKSSYFANPDRPEVFDLCEGELRSIKAATPPYLRGGDLVWISFSVEFVIGLDLWHTSLVPLEIIRVALLSSDLVGGAGTRYLAASELAPRPRLQVGMKVQLSDDFPMFGTSVSSVASVTADLCEAGTARFTGAVPHQDRAKDRMEEVYFDIEAEEANSPPREECTMRSASPVSWPASPRSQDEPDLSPDTSSAQAAAAILVSSIHADVLAKGETSVGERLDSNLSEVAKGKKRARSPADAPTAVFQSADVTPGVRSSRTLRRRLR
;
A
#
# COMPACT_ATOMS: atom_id res chain seq x y z
N MET A 1 1.17 26.57 -24.44
CA MET A 1 0.89 27.40 -23.24
C MET A 1 0.55 26.41 -22.14
N MET A 2 1.13 26.50 -20.93
CA MET A 2 0.87 25.45 -19.93
C MET A 2 -0.63 25.35 -19.63
N PRO A 3 -1.16 24.13 -19.46
CA PRO A 3 -2.54 23.91 -19.04
C PRO A 3 -2.84 24.68 -17.75
N ASP A 4 -4.07 25.15 -17.61
CA ASP A 4 -4.54 25.82 -16.40
C ASP A 4 -4.49 24.78 -15.26
N THR A 5 -3.50 24.92 -14.36
CA THR A 5 -3.24 23.95 -13.28
C THR A 5 -4.30 23.98 -12.18
N TRP A 6 -5.30 24.86 -12.33
CA TRP A 6 -6.42 25.05 -11.43
C TRP A 6 -7.69 24.36 -11.95
N ILE A 7 -8.16 23.36 -11.20
CA ILE A 7 -9.36 22.59 -11.49
C ILE A 7 -10.51 23.12 -10.63
N ASP A 8 -11.45 23.83 -11.25
CA ASP A 8 -12.58 24.51 -10.61
C ASP A 8 -13.95 23.82 -10.80
N SER A 9 -14.06 22.86 -11.72
CA SER A 9 -15.31 22.15 -12.03
C SER A 9 -15.16 20.63 -12.01
N GLY A 10 -16.29 19.92 -11.85
CA GLY A 10 -16.32 18.46 -11.92
C GLY A 10 -15.90 17.91 -13.28
N ASP A 11 -16.30 18.58 -14.37
CA ASP A 11 -15.96 18.14 -15.73
C ASP A 11 -14.47 18.30 -16.04
N LYS A 12 -13.84 19.40 -15.60
CA LYS A 12 -12.39 19.58 -15.70
C LYS A 12 -11.65 18.50 -14.88
N LEU A 13 -12.17 18.17 -13.69
CA LEU A 13 -11.57 17.13 -12.84
C LEU A 13 -11.61 15.75 -13.50
N GLU A 14 -12.74 15.35 -14.07
CA GLU A 14 -12.87 14.06 -14.74
C GLU A 14 -11.96 13.97 -15.97
N GLN A 15 -11.91 15.03 -16.79
CA GLN A 15 -10.99 15.11 -17.93
C GLN A 15 -9.52 15.05 -17.49
N ALA A 16 -9.16 15.71 -16.39
CA ALA A 16 -7.81 15.71 -15.85
C ALA A 16 -7.41 14.36 -15.25
N LEU A 17 -8.29 13.72 -14.49
CA LEU A 17 -8.11 12.34 -14.01
C LEU A 17 -7.88 11.40 -15.20
N GLN A 18 -8.74 11.47 -16.22
CA GLN A 18 -8.61 10.64 -17.40
C GLN A 18 -7.31 10.94 -18.18
N TYR A 19 -6.88 12.19 -18.29
CA TYR A 19 -5.58 12.51 -18.88
C TYR A 19 -4.42 11.86 -18.12
N TRP A 20 -4.30 12.14 -16.81
CA TRP A 20 -3.15 11.69 -16.02
C TRP A 20 -3.14 10.18 -15.77
N LYS A 21 -4.29 9.50 -15.84
CA LYS A 21 -4.38 8.02 -15.91
C LYS A 21 -3.77 7.43 -17.18
N ASN A 22 -3.78 8.17 -18.29
CA ASN A 22 -3.22 7.74 -19.57
C ASN A 22 -1.79 8.26 -19.80
N TYR A 23 -1.38 9.35 -19.13
CA TYR A 23 -0.03 9.90 -19.21
C TYR A 23 0.99 9.08 -18.40
N THR A 24 2.17 8.83 -18.97
CA THR A 24 3.29 8.19 -18.27
C THR A 24 4.56 9.04 -18.32
N PHE A 25 5.26 9.13 -17.19
CA PHE A 25 6.58 9.77 -17.08
C PHE A 25 7.73 8.83 -17.49
N SER A 26 7.49 7.51 -17.62
CA SER A 26 8.49 6.55 -18.12
C SER A 26 7.84 5.43 -18.92
N ASP A 27 8.49 5.11 -20.04
CA ASP A 27 8.31 3.91 -20.87
C ASP A 27 8.35 2.58 -20.10
N LYS A 28 8.99 2.55 -18.93
CA LYS A 28 9.11 1.36 -18.05
C LYS A 28 7.94 1.19 -17.08
N TYR A 29 7.06 2.18 -16.99
CA TYR A 29 5.93 2.14 -16.07
C TYR A 29 4.71 1.54 -16.78
N VAL A 30 4.10 0.56 -16.13
CA VAL A 30 2.93 -0.14 -16.64
C VAL A 30 1.69 0.66 -16.27
N LYS A 31 0.97 1.16 -17.27
CA LYS A 31 -0.30 1.84 -17.04
C LYS A 31 -1.29 0.88 -16.37
N LEU A 32 -1.85 1.28 -15.23
CA LEU A 32 -2.66 0.40 -14.39
C LEU A 32 -3.84 -0.23 -15.16
N LYS A 33 -4.59 0.57 -15.93
CA LYS A 33 -5.72 0.08 -16.73
C LYS A 33 -5.29 -1.00 -17.72
N ASP A 34 -4.19 -0.79 -18.43
CA ASP A 34 -3.72 -1.67 -19.49
C ASP A 34 -3.21 -3.00 -18.90
N ALA A 35 -2.60 -2.96 -17.70
CA ALA A 35 -2.26 -4.15 -16.93
C ALA A 35 -3.52 -4.99 -16.63
N LEU A 36 -4.57 -4.38 -16.07
CA LEU A 36 -5.82 -5.05 -15.71
C LEU A 36 -6.50 -5.70 -16.93
N GLU A 37 -6.60 -4.97 -18.04
CA GLU A 37 -7.18 -5.49 -19.29
C GLU A 37 -6.38 -6.65 -19.89
N SER A 38 -5.10 -6.79 -19.53
CA SER A 38 -4.20 -7.83 -20.01
C SER A 38 -4.17 -9.10 -19.16
N LEU A 39 -4.55 -9.06 -17.87
CA LEU A 39 -4.30 -10.13 -16.87
C LEU A 39 -4.73 -11.54 -17.34
N ASP A 40 -5.91 -11.65 -17.92
CA ASP A 40 -6.51 -12.93 -18.37
C ASP A 40 -6.20 -13.29 -19.83
N ARG A 41 -5.36 -12.50 -20.52
CA ARG A 41 -5.06 -12.67 -21.94
C ARG A 41 -3.68 -13.33 -22.16
N PRO A 42 -3.50 -14.09 -23.25
CA PRO A 42 -2.16 -14.39 -23.76
C PRO A 42 -1.43 -13.06 -24.05
N GLY A 43 -0.23 -12.90 -23.51
CA GLY A 43 0.50 -11.62 -23.58
C GLY A 43 0.17 -10.61 -22.46
N ARG A 44 -0.27 -11.08 -21.29
CA ARG A 44 -0.40 -10.23 -20.09
C ARG A 44 0.89 -9.45 -19.78
N LEU A 45 0.74 -8.17 -19.42
CA LEU A 45 1.85 -7.25 -19.15
C LEU A 45 2.57 -7.53 -17.83
N VAL A 46 1.91 -8.24 -16.91
CA VAL A 46 2.46 -8.58 -15.59
C VAL A 46 2.19 -10.03 -15.22
N ASP A 47 3.11 -10.66 -14.49
CA ASP A 47 3.01 -12.04 -14.01
C ASP A 47 3.44 -12.12 -12.54
N ALA A 48 2.70 -12.87 -11.71
CA ALA A 48 3.02 -13.02 -10.30
C ALA A 48 4.24 -13.92 -10.07
N ARG A 49 5.16 -13.49 -9.20
CA ARG A 49 6.36 -14.25 -8.81
C ARG A 49 6.53 -14.27 -7.30
N SER A 50 6.91 -15.43 -6.75
CA SER A 50 7.36 -15.54 -5.36
C SER A 50 8.77 -14.97 -5.24
N THR A 51 8.96 -13.98 -4.37
CA THR A 51 10.30 -13.49 -3.96
C THR A 51 10.77 -14.17 -2.67
N SER A 52 9.82 -14.66 -1.87
CA SER A 52 10.06 -15.56 -0.73
C SER A 52 8.79 -16.39 -0.47
N PRO A 53 8.82 -17.45 0.36
CA PRO A 53 7.62 -18.24 0.69
C PRO A 53 6.44 -17.40 1.22
N ALA A 54 6.74 -16.26 1.86
CA ALA A 54 5.76 -15.34 2.44
C ALA A 54 5.46 -14.08 1.60
N ARG A 55 6.17 -13.84 0.48
CA ARG A 55 6.05 -12.62 -0.33
C ARG A 55 6.00 -12.95 -1.81
N TRP A 56 4.94 -12.47 -2.46
CA TRP A 56 4.76 -12.50 -3.90
C TRP A 56 4.67 -11.08 -4.42
N VAL A 57 5.12 -10.84 -5.65
CA VAL A 57 5.10 -9.53 -6.30
C VAL A 57 4.59 -9.69 -7.73
N LEU A 58 3.99 -8.64 -8.30
CA LEU A 58 3.75 -8.58 -9.73
C LEU A 58 5.03 -8.12 -10.44
N CYS A 59 5.50 -8.92 -11.41
CA CYS A 59 6.66 -8.59 -12.24
C CYS A 59 6.24 -8.21 -13.66
N ASP A 60 6.99 -7.30 -14.28
CA ASP A 60 6.86 -6.99 -15.71
C ASP A 60 7.25 -8.22 -16.56
N THR A 61 6.47 -8.51 -17.61
CA THR A 61 6.70 -9.60 -18.56
C THR A 61 7.41 -9.16 -19.84
N MET A 62 7.42 -7.86 -20.14
CA MET A 62 8.00 -7.30 -21.37
C MET A 62 9.52 -7.20 -21.29
N GLY A 63 10.06 -7.00 -20.08
CA GLY A 63 11.51 -6.98 -19.82
C GLY A 63 12.18 -8.36 -19.93
N SER A 64 13.42 -8.38 -20.43
CA SER A 64 14.30 -9.57 -20.41
C SER A 64 14.76 -9.98 -19.00
N SER A 65 14.53 -9.12 -18.01
CA SER A 65 14.83 -9.34 -16.60
C SER A 65 13.54 -9.33 -15.79
N LEU A 66 13.30 -10.36 -14.98
CA LEU A 66 12.22 -10.39 -13.99
C LEU A 66 12.41 -9.26 -12.98
N LYS A 67 11.69 -8.16 -13.17
CA LYS A 67 11.68 -6.98 -12.31
C LYS A 67 10.27 -6.76 -11.78
N GLU A 68 10.16 -6.24 -10.56
CA GLU A 68 8.89 -5.78 -10.01
C GLU A 68 8.27 -4.73 -10.96
N ALA A 69 7.00 -4.92 -11.31
CA ALA A 69 6.28 -3.99 -12.16
C ALA A 69 5.97 -2.71 -11.38
N VAL A 70 6.32 -1.56 -11.96
CA VAL A 70 5.92 -0.26 -11.45
C VAL A 70 4.66 0.16 -12.20
N PHE A 71 3.54 0.16 -11.50
CA PHE A 71 2.25 0.61 -12.01
C PHE A 71 2.13 2.13 -11.86
N HIS A 72 1.28 2.76 -12.67
CA HIS A 72 0.88 4.14 -12.44
C HIS A 72 -0.60 4.42 -12.69
N THR A 73 -1.13 5.43 -12.00
CA THR A 73 -2.47 6.00 -12.19
C THR A 73 -2.52 7.45 -11.67
N ALA A 74 -3.67 8.12 -11.79
CA ALA A 74 -3.92 9.42 -11.17
C ALA A 74 -5.06 9.33 -10.14
N CYS A 75 -4.97 10.11 -9.06
CA CYS A 75 -5.85 10.06 -7.90
C CYS A 75 -6.02 11.44 -7.26
N ILE A 76 -7.10 11.63 -6.50
CA ILE A 76 -7.27 12.81 -5.64
C ILE A 76 -6.62 12.52 -4.29
N PHE A 77 -5.63 13.31 -3.88
CA PHE A 77 -4.99 13.17 -2.58
C PHE A 77 -5.91 13.66 -1.46
N LYS A 78 -6.05 12.90 -0.37
CA LYS A 78 -6.92 13.21 0.76
C LYS A 78 -6.14 13.72 1.97
N TRP A 79 -5.14 12.95 2.40
CA TRP A 79 -4.16 13.31 3.42
C TRP A 79 -3.00 12.31 3.41
N GLY A 80 -1.91 12.61 4.12
CA GLY A 80 -0.80 11.68 4.29
C GLY A 80 -0.05 11.90 5.60
N SER A 81 0.83 10.97 5.93
CA SER A 81 1.86 11.17 6.94
C SER A 81 2.94 12.13 6.43
N ASP A 82 3.84 12.55 7.30
CA ASP A 82 5.02 13.30 6.90
C ASP A 82 5.88 12.51 5.88
N PRO A 83 6.38 13.12 4.79
CA PRO A 83 7.14 12.42 3.75
C PRO A 83 8.59 12.10 4.14
N GLU A 84 9.11 12.65 5.25
CA GLU A 84 10.45 12.35 5.75
C GLU A 84 10.46 11.33 6.88
N VAL A 85 9.51 11.43 7.82
CA VAL A 85 9.46 10.57 9.03
C VAL A 85 8.27 9.62 9.10
N GLY A 86 7.27 9.75 8.23
CA GLY A 86 6.06 8.92 8.26
C GLY A 86 5.25 9.16 9.53
N ASN A 87 4.84 8.08 10.20
CA ASN A 87 4.23 8.10 11.53
C ASN A 87 5.23 7.90 12.70
N TYR A 88 6.54 7.89 12.43
CA TYR A 88 7.55 7.77 13.48
C TYR A 88 7.80 9.11 14.17
N VAL A 89 7.58 9.16 15.49
CA VAL A 89 7.75 10.35 16.32
C VAL A 89 8.51 9.95 17.59
N PRO A 90 9.78 10.37 17.78
CA PRO A 90 10.56 10.04 18.97
C PRO A 90 9.86 10.47 20.26
N ASN A 91 10.09 9.73 21.36
CA ASN A 91 9.55 10.07 22.68
C ASN A 91 9.87 11.53 23.05
N GLY A 92 8.83 12.31 23.35
CA GLY A 92 8.95 13.74 23.72
C GLY A 92 8.96 14.72 22.54
N ALA A 93 8.96 14.25 21.29
CA ALA A 93 8.79 15.10 20.12
C ALA A 93 7.30 15.31 19.77
N THR A 94 6.98 16.44 19.14
CA THR A 94 5.64 16.72 18.59
C THR A 94 5.57 16.24 17.15
N ALA A 95 4.50 15.53 16.78
CA ALA A 95 4.30 15.08 15.40
C ALA A 95 4.17 16.29 14.43
N PHE A 96 4.86 16.25 13.28
CA PHE A 96 4.83 17.34 12.29
C PHE A 96 3.45 17.57 11.67
N CYS A 97 2.63 16.52 11.57
CA CYS A 97 1.34 16.55 10.91
C CYS A 97 0.28 15.77 11.69
N ARG A 98 -0.97 15.79 11.22
CA ARG A 98 -2.13 15.08 11.79
C ARG A 98 -2.05 13.55 11.57
N VAL A 99 -0.94 12.92 11.94
CA VAL A 99 -0.92 11.48 12.19
C VAL A 99 -1.88 11.23 13.36
N PRO A 100 -2.94 10.41 13.21
CA PRO A 100 -3.82 10.11 14.33
C PRO A 100 -3.00 9.47 15.47
N GLU A 101 -3.22 9.88 16.72
CA GLU A 101 -2.36 9.49 17.85
C GLU A 101 -2.17 7.97 17.96
N GLY A 102 -3.24 7.20 17.77
CA GLY A 102 -3.21 5.72 17.75
C GLY A 102 -2.44 5.09 16.57
N ARG A 103 -1.92 5.88 15.62
CA ARG A 103 -1.00 5.42 14.56
C ARG A 103 0.44 5.89 14.77
N ILE A 104 0.73 6.75 15.75
CA ILE A 104 2.10 7.19 16.06
C ILE A 104 2.93 6.00 16.54
N GLN A 105 4.19 5.93 16.12
CA GLN A 105 5.16 4.95 16.59
C GLN A 105 6.37 5.67 17.21
N THR A 106 6.70 5.36 18.45
CA THR A 106 7.81 6.00 19.19
C THR A 106 9.12 5.22 19.18
N GLN A 107 9.12 4.02 18.59
CA GLN A 107 10.30 3.16 18.42
C GLN A 107 10.39 2.68 16.97
N PRO A 108 11.61 2.50 16.40
CA PRO A 108 11.77 1.98 15.05
C PRO A 108 11.29 0.53 14.97
N ASN A 109 10.27 0.27 14.15
CA ASN A 109 9.68 -1.05 13.94
C ASN A 109 9.00 -1.14 12.55
N TYR A 110 8.36 -2.27 12.25
CA TYR A 110 7.65 -2.54 10.98
C TYR A 110 6.23 -1.93 10.89
N LEU A 111 5.79 -1.23 11.94
CA LEU A 111 4.55 -0.44 11.98
C LEU A 111 4.84 1.05 11.69
N CYS A 112 6.11 1.44 11.62
CA CYS A 112 6.52 2.75 11.16
C CYS A 112 6.36 2.82 9.63
N GLN A 113 5.37 3.57 9.17
CA GLN A 113 4.92 3.64 7.79
C GLN A 113 4.79 5.08 7.30
N PHE A 114 5.23 5.31 6.06
CA PHE A 114 4.70 6.38 5.22
C PHE A 114 3.30 5.97 4.77
N SER A 115 2.31 6.84 4.93
CA SER A 115 0.92 6.60 4.52
C SER A 115 0.44 7.73 3.62
N TYR A 116 -0.13 7.40 2.47
CA TYR A 116 -0.74 8.36 1.55
C TYR A 116 -2.16 7.91 1.23
N VAL A 117 -3.14 8.74 1.59
CA VAL A 117 -4.55 8.44 1.46
C VAL A 117 -5.11 9.13 0.24
N MET A 118 -5.67 8.35 -0.68
CA MET A 118 -6.36 8.82 -1.86
C MET A 118 -7.86 8.78 -1.62
N ASP A 119 -8.58 9.79 -2.09
CA ASP A 119 -10.04 9.75 -2.14
C ASP A 119 -10.48 8.89 -3.33
N THR A 120 -11.31 7.87 -3.05
CA THR A 120 -11.83 6.92 -4.04
C THR A 120 -13.36 6.93 -4.11
N SER A 121 -13.99 8.00 -3.61
CA SER A 121 -15.45 8.21 -3.69
C SER A 121 -15.93 8.51 -5.12
N ARG A 122 -15.12 9.20 -5.93
CA ARG A 122 -15.40 9.50 -7.34
C ARG A 122 -14.74 8.51 -8.30
N ASP A 123 -13.63 7.92 -7.90
CA ASP A 123 -12.82 7.03 -8.73
C ASP A 123 -12.47 5.74 -7.99
N ARG A 124 -13.02 4.62 -8.47
CA ARG A 124 -12.88 3.30 -7.84
C ARG A 124 -11.74 2.48 -8.40
N GLN A 125 -10.99 2.98 -9.39
CA GLN A 125 -10.00 2.21 -10.14
C GLN A 125 -8.96 1.50 -9.25
N ILE A 126 -8.57 2.08 -8.10
CA ILE A 126 -7.64 1.42 -7.16
C ILE A 126 -8.28 0.19 -6.48
N TRP A 127 -9.56 0.29 -6.09
CA TRP A 127 -10.29 -0.84 -5.50
C TRP A 127 -10.52 -1.95 -6.53
N ASP A 128 -10.91 -1.57 -7.74
CA ASP A 128 -11.12 -2.49 -8.86
C ASP A 128 -9.79 -3.20 -9.23
N ALA A 129 -8.69 -2.44 -9.25
CA ALA A 129 -7.34 -2.98 -9.49
C ALA A 129 -6.91 -3.97 -8.39
N GLN A 130 -7.06 -3.60 -7.12
CA GLN A 130 -6.73 -4.49 -6.00
C GLN A 130 -7.51 -5.80 -6.11
N LYS A 131 -8.83 -5.72 -6.36
CA LYS A 131 -9.68 -6.91 -6.49
C LYS A 131 -9.25 -7.79 -7.66
N ALA A 132 -9.03 -7.22 -8.83
CA ALA A 132 -8.57 -7.97 -10.01
C ALA A 132 -7.19 -8.62 -9.80
N PHE A 133 -6.27 -7.95 -9.11
CA PHE A 133 -4.98 -8.50 -8.71
C PHE A 133 -5.12 -9.62 -7.66
N GLU A 134 -6.05 -9.51 -6.72
CA GLU A 134 -6.39 -10.53 -5.72
C GLU A 134 -7.05 -11.77 -6.35
N ASP A 135 -7.96 -11.58 -7.30
CA ASP A 135 -8.61 -12.64 -8.07
C ASP A 135 -7.60 -13.33 -9.03
N TYR A 136 -6.60 -12.60 -9.52
CA TYR A 136 -5.49 -13.15 -10.31
C TYR A 136 -4.52 -13.98 -9.45
N ILE A 137 -3.97 -13.44 -8.35
CA ILE A 137 -2.96 -14.15 -7.53
C ILE A 137 -3.50 -15.46 -6.93
N GLN A 138 -4.78 -15.50 -6.55
CA GLN A 138 -5.42 -16.71 -6.02
C GLN A 138 -5.46 -17.88 -7.03
N ARG A 139 -5.37 -17.59 -8.33
CA ARG A 139 -5.32 -18.60 -9.40
C ARG A 139 -3.89 -19.10 -9.69
N ILE A 140 -2.86 -18.52 -9.06
CA ILE A 140 -1.46 -18.84 -9.34
C ILE A 140 -1.01 -20.06 -8.50
N PRO A 141 -0.53 -21.15 -9.14
CA PRO A 141 -0.08 -22.35 -8.43
C PRO A 141 0.99 -22.05 -7.38
N GLY A 142 0.77 -22.52 -6.16
CA GLY A 142 1.69 -22.35 -5.04
C GLY A 142 1.49 -21.06 -4.23
N PHE A 143 0.68 -20.11 -4.68
CA PHE A 143 0.24 -19.01 -3.82
C PHE A 143 -0.64 -19.55 -2.68
N ASN A 144 -0.49 -18.96 -1.48
CA ASN A 144 -1.28 -19.27 -0.28
C ASN A 144 -1.57 -20.78 -0.05
N LYS A 145 -0.54 -21.64 -0.16
CA LYS A 145 -0.67 -23.12 0.01
C LYS A 145 -1.48 -23.51 1.26
N ALA A 146 -1.34 -22.74 2.34
CA ALA A 146 -2.00 -22.97 3.63
C ALA A 146 -3.46 -22.46 3.72
N GLN A 147 -4.05 -21.97 2.62
CA GLN A 147 -5.44 -21.49 2.54
C GLN A 147 -5.78 -20.44 3.62
N LYS A 148 -4.83 -19.53 3.91
CA LYS A 148 -5.02 -18.49 4.91
C LYS A 148 -6.10 -17.50 4.46
N ASN A 149 -6.82 -16.92 5.42
CA ASN A 149 -7.85 -15.92 5.12
C ASN A 149 -7.23 -14.59 4.66
N ARG A 150 -7.96 -13.85 3.83
CA ARG A 150 -7.61 -12.47 3.45
C ARG A 150 -7.91 -11.55 4.64
N ARG A 151 -6.97 -10.70 5.03
CA ARG A 151 -7.16 -9.67 6.08
C ARG A 151 -8.32 -8.74 5.72
N THR A 152 -9.17 -8.33 6.67
CA THR A 152 -10.31 -7.43 6.35
C THR A 152 -9.93 -5.96 6.12
N TRP A 153 -8.79 -5.51 6.62
CA TRP A 153 -8.32 -4.14 6.39
C TRP A 153 -8.08 -3.88 4.88
N GLN A 154 -8.73 -2.85 4.33
CA GLN A 154 -8.74 -2.54 2.89
C GLN A 154 -9.17 -3.72 2.00
N ASP A 155 -10.21 -4.45 2.36
CA ASP A 155 -10.80 -5.51 1.50
C ASP A 155 -11.75 -4.96 0.41
N GLY A 156 -11.99 -3.65 0.38
CA GLY A 156 -12.93 -3.00 -0.53
C GLY A 156 -14.39 -3.03 -0.05
N SER A 157 -14.70 -3.56 1.14
CA SER A 157 -16.05 -3.51 1.73
C SER A 157 -16.58 -2.08 1.91
N VAL A 158 -15.69 -1.09 2.03
CA VAL A 158 -16.00 0.34 2.13
C VAL A 158 -15.94 1.10 0.79
N ALA A 159 -15.68 0.40 -0.32
CA ALA A 159 -15.43 1.04 -1.62
C ALA A 159 -16.64 1.82 -2.18
N ASP A 160 -17.86 1.38 -1.85
CA ASP A 160 -19.14 2.01 -2.20
C ASP A 160 -19.56 3.14 -1.25
N GLY A 161 -18.81 3.40 -0.17
CA GLY A 161 -19.15 4.41 0.82
C GLY A 161 -18.84 5.84 0.35
N PRO A 162 -19.59 6.87 0.76
CA PRO A 162 -19.30 8.27 0.42
C PRO A 162 -17.95 8.76 1.00
N ALA A 163 -17.41 8.07 2.01
CA ALA A 163 -16.10 8.34 2.59
C ALA A 163 -14.99 7.40 2.04
N SER A 164 -15.26 6.65 0.98
CA SER A 164 -14.33 5.69 0.35
C SER A 164 -12.96 6.32 0.12
N SER A 165 -11.93 5.65 0.61
CA SER A 165 -10.54 6.09 0.47
C SER A 165 -9.58 4.93 0.54
N TYR A 166 -8.52 4.99 -0.26
CA TYR A 166 -7.45 4.01 -0.27
C TYR A 166 -6.21 4.56 0.42
N VAL A 167 -5.53 3.74 1.23
CA VAL A 167 -4.26 4.07 1.88
C VAL A 167 -3.13 3.30 1.21
N PHE A 168 -2.23 3.99 0.54
CA PHE A 168 -0.94 3.44 0.11
C PHE A 168 0.03 3.50 1.29
N THR A 169 0.79 2.42 1.51
CA THR A 169 1.75 2.35 2.62
C THR A 169 3.13 1.87 2.18
N SER A 170 4.17 2.57 2.61
CA SER A 170 5.57 2.13 2.50
C SER A 170 6.22 2.14 3.88
N GLN A 171 7.20 1.27 4.12
CA GLN A 171 7.88 1.17 5.41
C GLN A 171 8.87 2.33 5.61
N VAL A 172 8.96 2.85 6.82
CA VAL A 172 9.98 3.84 7.22
C VAL A 172 11.30 3.13 7.52
N PHE A 173 11.21 1.97 8.18
CA PHE A 173 12.37 1.19 8.63
C PHE A 173 12.35 -0.23 8.05
N MET A 174 13.51 -0.69 7.60
CA MET A 174 13.76 -2.08 7.25
C MET A 174 14.56 -2.77 8.36
N LYS A 175 14.22 -4.01 8.70
CA LYS A 175 15.00 -4.81 9.67
C LYS A 175 16.35 -5.17 9.04
N ARG A 176 17.45 -4.94 9.77
CA ARG A 176 18.78 -5.46 9.42
C ARG A 176 18.78 -6.98 9.58
N ALA A 177 18.78 -7.69 8.46
CA ALA A 177 18.93 -9.14 8.38
C ALA A 177 19.95 -9.45 7.25
N PRO A 178 20.56 -10.66 7.20
CA PRO A 178 21.55 -10.99 6.17
C PRO A 178 21.03 -10.79 4.72
N THR A 179 19.73 -10.99 4.51
CA THR A 179 19.06 -10.82 3.20
C THR A 179 18.73 -9.36 2.85
N THR A 180 18.77 -8.43 3.80
CA THR A 180 18.34 -7.02 3.59
C THR A 180 19.42 -6.00 3.88
N GLN A 181 20.42 -6.32 4.72
CA GLN A 181 21.43 -5.37 5.18
C GLN A 181 22.23 -4.72 4.03
N HIS A 182 22.45 -5.43 2.92
CA HIS A 182 23.13 -4.87 1.75
C HIS A 182 22.42 -3.63 1.19
N ARG A 183 21.08 -3.56 1.33
CA ARG A 183 20.25 -2.45 0.87
C ARG A 183 20.46 -1.15 1.64
N GLU A 184 21.12 -1.20 2.80
CA GLU A 184 21.47 0.00 3.56
C GLU A 184 22.45 0.91 2.79
N ALA A 185 23.30 0.33 1.91
CA ALA A 185 24.18 1.08 1.02
C ALA A 185 23.44 1.82 -0.11
N ASP A 186 22.20 1.40 -0.41
CA ASP A 186 21.35 2.00 -1.44
C ASP A 186 20.63 3.26 -0.94
N ILE A 187 20.66 3.55 0.37
CA ILE A 187 20.09 4.79 0.93
C ILE A 187 20.76 5.98 0.26
N SER A 188 19.96 6.68 -0.54
CA SER A 188 20.43 7.68 -1.48
C SER A 188 20.15 9.09 -0.99
N TYR A 189 19.01 9.28 -0.33
CA TYR A 189 18.47 10.52 0.18
C TYR A 189 19.04 10.90 1.56
N GLN A 190 19.00 12.19 1.90
CA GLN A 190 19.38 12.65 3.24
C GLN A 190 18.31 12.22 4.26
N LEU A 191 18.76 11.60 5.36
CA LEU A 191 17.89 11.21 6.46
C LEU A 191 17.53 12.43 7.33
N HIS A 192 16.26 12.54 7.69
CA HIS A 192 15.82 13.42 8.79
C HIS A 192 16.49 12.97 10.10
N ASP A 193 16.81 13.90 11.00
CA ASP A 193 17.60 13.62 12.21
C ASP A 193 16.95 12.56 13.11
N TRP A 194 15.60 12.52 13.17
CA TRP A 194 14.87 11.48 13.90
C TRP A 194 15.13 10.07 13.36
N ILE A 195 15.15 9.92 12.03
CA ILE A 195 15.41 8.64 11.36
C ILE A 195 16.88 8.26 11.57
N LYS A 196 17.80 9.20 11.35
CA LYS A 196 19.24 9.02 11.54
C LYS A 196 19.58 8.58 12.97
N ALA A 197 18.92 9.13 13.99
CA ALA A 197 19.07 8.73 15.38
C ALA A 197 18.53 7.30 15.63
N ALA A 198 17.39 6.95 15.04
CA ALA A 198 16.77 5.63 15.17
C ALA A 198 17.53 4.50 14.45
N THR A 199 18.28 4.83 13.39
CA THR A 199 18.98 3.86 12.52
C THR A 199 20.48 3.78 12.76
N GLY A 200 20.97 4.23 13.93
CA GLY A 200 22.40 4.13 14.28
C GLY A 200 22.96 2.70 14.22
N PRO A 201 24.29 2.49 14.23
CA PRO A 201 24.92 1.18 14.00
C PRO A 201 24.51 0.06 14.97
N LYS A 202 24.00 0.41 16.16
CA LYS A 202 23.50 -0.53 17.18
C LYS A 202 22.03 -0.91 17.01
N SER A 203 21.29 -0.24 16.11
CA SER A 203 19.87 -0.52 15.86
C SER A 203 19.70 -1.82 15.07
N SER A 204 18.62 -2.56 15.34
CA SER A 204 18.20 -3.68 14.50
C SER A 204 17.51 -3.24 13.20
N TYR A 205 17.42 -1.93 12.95
CA TYR A 205 16.73 -1.32 11.82
C TYR A 205 17.58 -0.27 11.10
N PHE A 206 17.40 -0.18 9.78
CA PHE A 206 17.93 0.87 8.90
C PHE A 206 16.78 1.59 8.18
N ALA A 207 17.04 2.75 7.59
CA ALA A 207 16.01 3.51 6.87
C ALA A 207 15.68 2.82 5.53
N ASN A 208 14.42 2.85 5.10
CA ASN A 208 14.02 2.22 3.84
C ASN A 208 14.62 2.97 2.62
N PRO A 209 15.53 2.36 1.82
CA PRO A 209 16.09 2.99 0.62
C PRO A 209 15.02 3.29 -0.44
N ASP A 210 13.88 2.60 -0.41
CA ASP A 210 12.73 2.81 -1.28
C ASP A 210 11.70 3.80 -0.65
N ARG A 211 12.17 4.74 0.19
CA ARG A 211 11.30 5.81 0.71
C ARG A 211 10.58 6.50 -0.44
N PRO A 212 9.24 6.62 -0.44
CA PRO A 212 8.49 7.26 -1.50
C PRO A 212 8.93 8.72 -1.71
N GLU A 213 8.91 9.18 -2.94
CA GLU A 213 9.18 10.59 -3.26
C GLU A 213 7.92 11.37 -3.54
N VAL A 214 8.00 12.66 -3.25
CA VAL A 214 6.90 13.59 -3.46
C VAL A 214 7.44 14.77 -4.26
N PHE A 215 6.82 15.00 -5.42
CA PHE A 215 7.22 16.01 -6.39
C PHE A 215 6.06 16.96 -6.69
N ASP A 216 6.39 18.10 -7.27
CA ASP A 216 5.45 19.01 -7.93
C ASP A 216 5.82 19.16 -9.40
N LEU A 217 4.82 19.10 -10.29
CA LEU A 217 5.01 19.37 -11.72
C LEU A 217 4.76 20.86 -11.99
N CYS A 218 5.82 21.65 -11.96
CA CYS A 218 5.75 23.09 -12.26
C CYS A 218 6.30 23.36 -13.65
N GLU A 219 5.52 23.99 -14.53
CA GLU A 219 6.01 24.51 -15.82
C GLU A 219 6.61 23.42 -16.75
N GLY A 220 6.17 22.17 -16.59
CA GLY A 220 6.72 21.02 -17.32
C GLY A 220 8.03 20.50 -16.76
N GLU A 221 8.43 20.88 -15.55
CA GLU A 221 9.59 20.34 -14.84
C GLU A 221 9.17 19.71 -13.50
N LEU A 222 9.67 18.52 -13.22
CA LEU A 222 9.52 17.90 -11.91
C LEU A 222 10.43 18.58 -10.90
N ARG A 223 9.87 19.04 -9.79
CA ARG A 223 10.59 19.68 -8.67
C ARG A 223 10.31 18.92 -7.38
N SER A 224 11.26 18.93 -6.45
CA SER A 224 11.03 18.44 -5.08
C SER A 224 9.82 19.16 -4.49
N ILE A 225 8.88 18.43 -3.86
CA ILE A 225 7.70 19.08 -3.27
C ILE A 225 8.10 20.15 -2.24
N LYS A 226 9.25 20.02 -1.57
CA LYS A 226 9.69 20.96 -0.53
C LYS A 226 10.17 22.30 -1.09
N ALA A 227 10.60 22.31 -2.36
CA ALA A 227 10.92 23.51 -3.12
C ALA A 227 9.68 24.15 -3.78
N ALA A 228 8.52 23.50 -3.69
CA ALA A 228 7.27 23.98 -4.26
C ALA A 228 6.50 24.93 -3.33
N THR A 229 5.46 25.56 -3.86
CA THR A 229 4.55 26.42 -3.08
C THR A 229 3.10 25.96 -3.27
N PRO A 230 2.46 25.38 -2.23
CA PRO A 230 2.99 25.06 -0.91
C PRO A 230 4.00 23.89 -0.93
N PRO A 231 4.91 23.79 0.06
CA PRO A 231 5.97 22.79 0.08
C PRO A 231 5.51 21.39 0.57
N TYR A 232 4.24 21.06 0.33
CA TYR A 232 3.56 19.84 0.77
C TYR A 232 2.33 19.58 -0.10
N LEU A 233 1.85 18.34 -0.11
CA LEU A 233 0.55 17.98 -0.73
C LEU A 233 -0.61 18.46 0.15
N ARG A 234 -1.60 19.11 -0.45
CA ARG A 234 -2.86 19.48 0.19
C ARG A 234 -3.94 18.46 -0.11
N GLY A 235 -4.80 18.20 0.87
CA GLY A 235 -6.05 17.47 0.62
C GLY A 235 -6.86 18.17 -0.46
N GLY A 236 -7.16 17.45 -1.54
CA GLY A 236 -7.71 17.94 -2.79
C GLY A 236 -6.75 17.86 -3.98
N ASP A 237 -5.42 17.90 -3.78
CA ASP A 237 -4.46 17.94 -4.89
C ASP A 237 -4.63 16.72 -5.83
N LEU A 238 -4.63 16.95 -7.14
CA LEU A 238 -4.59 15.87 -8.12
C LEU A 238 -3.15 15.37 -8.20
N VAL A 239 -2.95 14.09 -7.88
CA VAL A 239 -1.64 13.45 -7.89
C VAL A 239 -1.60 12.32 -8.91
N TRP A 240 -0.52 12.28 -9.68
CA TRP A 240 -0.09 11.08 -10.39
C TRP A 240 0.76 10.25 -9.42
N ILE A 241 0.54 8.94 -9.36
CA ILE A 241 1.22 8.05 -8.41
C ILE A 241 1.77 6.81 -9.12
N SER A 242 3.04 6.50 -8.86
CA SER A 242 3.65 5.21 -9.18
C SER A 242 3.75 4.31 -7.95
N PHE A 243 3.55 3.01 -8.14
CA PHE A 243 3.55 2.01 -7.06
C PHE A 243 3.87 0.60 -7.55
N SER A 244 4.38 -0.27 -6.66
CA SER A 244 4.46 -1.71 -6.91
C SER A 244 3.32 -2.45 -6.18
N VAL A 245 3.05 -3.70 -6.61
CA VAL A 245 2.00 -4.56 -6.04
C VAL A 245 2.65 -5.78 -5.40
N GLU A 246 2.38 -5.98 -4.11
CA GLU A 246 2.85 -7.13 -3.34
C GLU A 246 1.71 -7.88 -2.67
N PHE A 247 1.87 -9.18 -2.50
CA PHE A 247 0.99 -10.04 -1.69
C PHE A 247 1.82 -10.69 -0.59
N VAL A 248 1.46 -10.43 0.66
CA VAL A 248 2.19 -10.87 1.84
C VAL A 248 1.36 -11.87 2.62
N ILE A 249 1.87 -13.08 2.76
CA ILE A 249 1.28 -14.19 3.50
C ILE A 249 1.87 -14.15 4.93
N GLY A 250 1.12 -13.57 5.87
CA GLY A 250 1.49 -13.54 7.29
C GLY A 250 1.26 -14.87 7.99
N LEU A 251 1.26 -14.87 9.33
CA LEU A 251 1.05 -16.07 10.13
C LEU A 251 -0.38 -16.62 9.98
N ASP A 252 -1.40 -15.79 10.20
CA ASP A 252 -2.82 -16.22 10.16
C ASP A 252 -3.56 -15.72 8.91
N LEU A 253 -3.09 -14.60 8.34
CA LEU A 253 -3.77 -13.85 7.28
C LEU A 253 -2.80 -13.47 6.17
N TRP A 254 -3.30 -13.41 4.94
CA TRP A 254 -2.60 -12.73 3.84
C TRP A 254 -3.27 -11.40 3.48
N HIS A 255 -2.53 -10.52 2.80
CA HIS A 255 -3.05 -9.25 2.30
C HIS A 255 -2.28 -8.77 1.08
N THR A 256 -2.91 -7.88 0.31
CA THR A 256 -2.28 -7.10 -0.75
C THR A 256 -1.72 -5.80 -0.17
N SER A 257 -0.59 -5.34 -0.69
CA SER A 257 0.04 -4.06 -0.37
C SER A 257 0.38 -3.33 -1.66
N LEU A 258 -0.20 -2.15 -1.85
CA LEU A 258 0.21 -1.22 -2.90
C LEU A 258 1.28 -0.29 -2.31
N VAL A 259 2.54 -0.51 -2.69
CA VAL A 259 3.69 0.18 -2.13
C VAL A 259 4.00 1.41 -3.00
N PRO A 260 3.76 2.65 -2.50
CA PRO A 260 3.99 3.86 -3.28
C PRO A 260 5.49 4.06 -3.51
N LEU A 261 5.85 4.60 -4.68
CA LEU A 261 7.22 4.89 -5.07
C LEU A 261 7.42 6.38 -5.34
N GLU A 262 6.57 6.97 -6.18
CA GLU A 262 6.62 8.40 -6.51
C GLU A 262 5.21 8.98 -6.54
N ILE A 263 5.06 10.20 -6.01
CA ILE A 263 3.79 10.92 -5.94
C ILE A 263 4.04 12.32 -6.49
N ILE A 264 3.45 12.63 -7.63
CA ILE A 264 3.67 13.89 -8.35
C ILE A 264 2.38 14.67 -8.28
N ARG A 265 2.39 15.85 -7.66
CA ARG A 265 1.29 16.81 -7.81
C ARG A 265 1.28 17.33 -9.24
N VAL A 266 0.14 17.18 -9.91
CA VAL A 266 -0.04 17.53 -11.33
C VAL A 266 -1.13 18.58 -11.56
N ALA A 267 -2.03 18.79 -10.60
CA ALA A 267 -2.94 19.95 -10.58
C ALA A 267 -3.43 20.26 -9.15
N LEU A 268 -3.89 21.50 -8.96
CA LEU A 268 -4.55 21.98 -7.74
C LEU A 268 -6.06 22.00 -7.96
N LEU A 269 -6.84 21.51 -7.00
CA LEU A 269 -8.31 21.58 -7.05
C LEU A 269 -8.84 22.76 -6.22
N SER A 270 -9.96 23.32 -6.69
CA SER A 270 -10.83 24.13 -5.85
C SER A 270 -11.32 23.32 -4.65
N SER A 271 -11.39 23.97 -3.48
CA SER A 271 -11.91 23.38 -2.24
C SER A 271 -13.30 22.78 -2.40
N ASP A 272 -14.09 23.34 -3.31
CA ASP A 272 -15.50 23.00 -3.50
C ASP A 272 -15.68 21.64 -4.21
N LEU A 273 -14.62 21.13 -4.86
CA LEU A 273 -14.59 19.79 -5.45
C LEU A 273 -14.20 18.71 -4.44
N VAL A 274 -13.62 19.09 -3.30
CA VAL A 274 -13.17 18.16 -2.26
C VAL A 274 -14.33 17.88 -1.31
N GLY A 275 -14.83 16.63 -1.31
CA GLY A 275 -16.04 16.21 -0.58
C GLY A 275 -15.94 16.18 0.96
N GLY A 276 -15.08 17.00 1.57
CA GLY A 276 -14.86 17.04 3.02
C GLY A 276 -14.44 18.44 3.49
N ALA A 277 -15.25 19.03 4.37
CA ALA A 277 -15.11 20.41 4.80
C ALA A 277 -13.79 20.70 5.57
N GLY A 278 -12.93 21.52 4.95
CA GLY A 278 -12.00 22.44 5.61
C GLY A 278 -10.84 21.87 6.45
N THR A 279 -9.59 22.08 6.01
CA THR A 279 -8.41 22.04 6.90
C THR A 279 -7.31 23.02 6.43
N ARG A 280 -6.75 23.80 7.38
CA ARG A 280 -5.65 24.76 7.19
C ARG A 280 -4.29 24.09 7.48
N TYR A 281 -3.21 24.50 6.80
CA TYR A 281 -1.87 23.90 6.87
C TYR A 281 -0.72 24.95 6.99
N LEU A 282 0.45 24.54 7.49
CA LEU A 282 1.69 25.32 7.67
C LEU A 282 2.93 24.49 7.23
N ALA A 283 4.12 25.12 7.09
CA ALA A 283 5.27 24.59 6.32
C ALA A 283 6.64 24.57 7.08
N ALA A 284 7.58 23.70 6.64
CA ALA A 284 9.01 23.71 6.99
C ALA A 284 9.91 23.05 5.89
N SER A 285 11.24 23.12 6.02
CA SER A 285 12.23 23.16 4.91
C SER A 285 13.17 21.92 4.73
N GLU A 286 14.19 22.04 3.87
CA GLU A 286 14.66 21.01 2.92
C GLU A 286 16.11 20.45 3.11
N LEU A 287 16.48 19.46 2.28
CA LEU A 287 17.62 18.54 2.30
C LEU A 287 18.21 18.32 0.87
N ALA A 288 19.26 17.51 0.70
CA ALA A 288 19.65 16.84 -0.58
C ALA A 288 20.52 15.58 -0.31
N PRO A 289 20.44 14.42 -1.03
CA PRO A 289 20.72 14.29 -2.49
C PRO A 289 20.13 13.04 -3.26
N ARG A 290 20.69 12.71 -4.47
CA ARG A 290 20.69 11.46 -5.31
C ARG A 290 19.48 11.12 -6.25
N PRO A 291 19.64 10.20 -7.25
CA PRO A 291 18.81 10.20 -8.48
C PRO A 291 17.64 9.20 -8.52
N ARG A 292 16.45 9.71 -8.84
CA ARG A 292 15.16 9.00 -9.08
C ARG A 292 14.50 9.63 -10.32
N LEU A 293 13.18 9.85 -10.42
CA LEU A 293 12.68 10.95 -11.27
C LEU A 293 13.37 12.24 -10.79
N GLN A 294 14.26 12.80 -11.60
CA GLN A 294 15.18 13.82 -11.11
C GLN A 294 14.53 15.19 -11.09
N VAL A 295 14.85 15.97 -10.05
CA VAL A 295 14.56 17.41 -10.03
C VAL A 295 15.17 18.04 -11.30
N GLY A 296 14.33 18.73 -12.07
CA GLY A 296 14.71 19.28 -13.38
C GLY A 296 14.50 18.35 -14.58
N MET A 297 13.88 17.18 -14.42
CA MET A 297 13.41 16.39 -15.56
C MET A 297 12.31 17.17 -16.31
N LYS A 298 12.57 17.42 -17.60
CA LYS A 298 11.61 18.06 -18.51
C LYS A 298 10.60 17.05 -19.02
N VAL A 299 9.33 17.39 -18.80
CA VAL A 299 8.16 16.60 -19.10
C VAL A 299 7.56 17.16 -20.38
N GLN A 300 7.62 16.40 -21.47
CA GLN A 300 6.93 16.76 -22.70
C GLN A 300 5.44 16.46 -22.51
N LEU A 301 4.67 17.52 -22.22
CA LEU A 301 3.22 17.49 -22.30
C LEU A 301 2.85 17.57 -23.78
N SER A 302 2.03 16.63 -24.26
CA SER A 302 1.49 16.65 -25.61
C SER A 302 0.52 17.82 -25.77
N ASP A 303 0.80 18.77 -26.66
CA ASP A 303 -0.09 19.91 -26.95
C ASP A 303 -1.46 19.47 -27.50
N ASP A 304 -1.59 18.23 -28.00
CA ASP A 304 -2.79 17.67 -28.61
C ASP A 304 -3.97 17.40 -27.64
N PHE A 305 -3.89 17.80 -26.36
CA PHE A 305 -4.95 17.49 -25.38
C PHE A 305 -5.97 18.63 -25.21
N PRO A 306 -7.25 18.44 -25.56
CA PRO A 306 -8.23 19.53 -25.75
C PRO A 306 -8.82 20.12 -24.46
N MET A 307 -8.29 19.81 -23.27
CA MET A 307 -8.82 20.33 -21.98
C MET A 307 -8.74 21.85 -21.83
N PHE A 308 -7.84 22.49 -22.57
CA PHE A 308 -7.49 23.90 -22.37
C PHE A 308 -7.80 24.66 -23.64
N GLY A 309 -9.08 25.01 -23.79
CA GLY A 309 -9.61 25.63 -25.00
C GLY A 309 -8.92 26.94 -25.35
N THR A 310 -7.90 26.86 -26.21
CA THR A 310 -7.84 27.81 -27.32
C THR A 310 -9.16 27.68 -28.05
N SER A 311 -9.94 28.76 -28.04
CA SER A 311 -11.27 28.78 -28.66
C SER A 311 -11.14 28.63 -30.17
N VAL A 312 -11.19 27.39 -30.68
CA VAL A 312 -11.16 27.11 -32.11
C VAL A 312 -12.53 27.45 -32.70
N SER A 313 -12.73 28.74 -32.96
CA SER A 313 -13.83 29.24 -33.79
C SER A 313 -13.63 28.83 -35.25
N SER A 314 -13.90 27.57 -35.56
CA SER A 314 -14.05 27.07 -36.94
C SER A 314 -14.75 25.71 -36.95
N VAL A 315 -16.09 25.71 -36.97
CA VAL A 315 -16.85 24.51 -37.31
C VAL A 315 -16.84 24.36 -38.84
N ALA A 316 -15.88 23.57 -39.34
CA ALA A 316 -15.95 23.02 -40.69
C ALA A 316 -16.55 21.62 -40.61
N SER A 317 -17.74 21.43 -41.18
CA SER A 317 -18.41 20.13 -41.20
C SER A 317 -17.65 19.14 -42.08
N VAL A 318 -17.15 18.05 -41.49
CA VAL A 318 -16.71 16.88 -42.25
C VAL A 318 -17.86 15.88 -42.29
N THR A 319 -18.41 15.68 -43.47
CA THR A 319 -19.45 14.68 -43.76
C THR A 319 -18.91 13.27 -43.60
N ALA A 320 -19.78 12.36 -43.15
CA ALA A 320 -19.43 10.95 -42.99
C ALA A 320 -19.28 10.23 -44.33
N ASP A 321 -18.24 9.40 -44.43
CA ASP A 321 -18.17 8.28 -45.38
C ASP A 321 -17.84 7.00 -44.58
N LEU A 322 -18.80 6.06 -44.57
CA LEU A 322 -18.68 4.74 -43.94
C LEU A 322 -18.43 3.71 -45.03
N CYS A 323 -17.18 3.26 -45.18
CA CYS A 323 -16.83 2.14 -46.05
C CYS A 323 -16.85 0.78 -45.31
N GLU A 324 -17.15 -0.26 -46.08
CA GLU A 324 -17.60 -1.57 -45.60
C GLU A 324 -16.52 -2.41 -44.89
N ALA A 325 -16.92 -3.12 -43.82
CA ALA A 325 -16.07 -4.09 -43.14
C ALA A 325 -16.28 -5.51 -43.72
N GLY A 326 -15.31 -6.00 -44.49
CA GLY A 326 -15.31 -7.35 -45.06
C GLY A 326 -15.22 -8.44 -44.00
N THR A 327 -16.07 -9.47 -44.11
CA THR A 327 -16.10 -10.61 -43.17
C THR A 327 -15.06 -11.66 -43.53
N ALA A 328 -14.01 -11.82 -42.70
CA ALA A 328 -13.03 -12.90 -42.84
C ALA A 328 -13.15 -13.91 -41.69
N ARG A 329 -13.69 -15.10 -41.97
CA ARG A 329 -13.69 -16.24 -41.03
C ARG A 329 -12.32 -16.89 -41.02
N PHE A 330 -11.67 -16.96 -39.85
CA PHE A 330 -10.48 -17.80 -39.65
C PHE A 330 -10.84 -19.03 -38.82
N THR A 331 -10.69 -20.22 -39.42
CA THR A 331 -10.86 -21.51 -38.73
C THR A 331 -9.49 -22.17 -38.61
N GLY A 332 -8.91 -22.13 -37.41
CA GLY A 332 -7.61 -22.75 -37.12
C GLY A 332 -7.72 -23.62 -35.87
N ALA A 333 -7.82 -24.93 -36.05
CA ALA A 333 -7.79 -25.89 -34.96
C ALA A 333 -6.34 -26.06 -34.45
N VAL A 334 -6.16 -26.06 -33.13
CA VAL A 334 -4.87 -26.34 -32.47
C VAL A 334 -4.94 -27.74 -31.85
N PRO A 335 -3.98 -28.64 -32.14
CA PRO A 335 -3.99 -29.99 -31.59
C PRO A 335 -3.51 -30.03 -30.13
N HIS A 336 -4.15 -30.89 -29.32
CA HIS A 336 -3.67 -31.28 -28.01
C HIS A 336 -2.27 -31.91 -28.09
N GLN A 337 -1.37 -31.54 -27.16
CA GLN A 337 -0.23 -32.37 -26.78
C GLN A 337 -0.25 -32.61 -25.27
N ASP A 338 -0.41 -33.87 -24.90
CA ASP A 338 -0.18 -34.33 -23.53
C ASP A 338 1.31 -34.18 -23.17
N ARG A 339 1.59 -33.71 -21.96
CA ARG A 339 2.95 -33.79 -21.39
C ARG A 339 2.91 -34.27 -19.95
N ALA A 340 3.81 -35.19 -19.65
CA ALA A 340 3.78 -36.03 -18.45
C ALA A 340 3.95 -35.24 -17.14
N LYS A 341 3.36 -35.78 -16.07
CA LYS A 341 3.59 -35.33 -14.70
C LYS A 341 4.98 -35.73 -14.24
N ASP A 342 5.83 -34.75 -13.96
CA ASP A 342 7.09 -34.98 -13.25
C ASP A 342 6.88 -34.80 -11.75
N ARG A 343 7.42 -35.69 -10.93
CA ARG A 343 7.31 -35.64 -9.46
C ARG A 343 8.51 -34.88 -8.90
N MET A 344 8.28 -33.69 -8.35
CA MET A 344 9.25 -33.07 -7.44
C MET A 344 9.03 -33.57 -6.01
N GLU A 345 10.12 -34.01 -5.37
CA GLU A 345 10.15 -34.33 -3.94
C GLU A 345 10.23 -33.01 -3.14
N GLU A 346 9.31 -32.82 -2.18
CA GLU A 346 9.34 -31.65 -1.30
C GLU A 346 10.33 -31.87 -0.15
N VAL A 347 11.37 -31.03 -0.06
CA VAL A 347 12.28 -30.96 1.09
C VAL A 347 11.67 -30.01 2.13
N TYR A 348 11.27 -30.56 3.28
CA TYR A 348 10.85 -29.79 4.45
C TYR A 348 12.09 -29.26 5.19
N PHE A 349 12.01 -28.02 5.68
CA PHE A 349 12.97 -27.46 6.63
C PHE A 349 12.24 -27.23 7.95
N ASP A 350 12.62 -27.97 9.00
CA ASP A 350 12.05 -27.81 10.34
C ASP A 350 12.49 -26.49 10.98
N ILE A 351 11.51 -25.75 11.52
CA ILE A 351 11.70 -24.48 12.24
C ILE A 351 11.46 -24.73 13.73
N GLU A 352 12.26 -25.61 14.35
CA GLU A 352 12.21 -25.89 15.80
C GLU A 352 13.55 -25.66 16.52
N ALA A 353 14.56 -25.08 15.85
CA ALA A 353 15.92 -24.96 16.39
C ALA A 353 16.26 -23.62 17.09
N GLU A 354 15.40 -22.59 17.07
CA GLU A 354 15.76 -21.25 17.56
C GLU A 354 15.42 -20.96 19.04
N GLU A 355 14.56 -21.73 19.72
CA GLU A 355 14.17 -21.41 21.12
C GLU A 355 15.24 -21.73 22.18
N ALA A 356 16.31 -22.45 21.82
CA ALA A 356 17.29 -22.97 22.79
C ALA A 356 18.31 -21.94 23.33
N ASN A 357 18.40 -20.72 22.78
CA ASN A 357 19.53 -19.80 23.02
C ASN A 357 19.14 -18.38 23.51
N SER A 358 18.02 -18.23 24.22
CA SER A 358 17.68 -16.97 24.90
C SER A 358 18.16 -16.97 26.36
N PRO A 359 19.00 -16.01 26.81
CA PRO A 359 19.36 -15.89 28.23
C PRO A 359 18.15 -15.44 29.07
N PRO A 360 18.11 -15.77 30.38
CA PRO A 360 16.96 -15.48 31.22
C PRO A 360 16.71 -13.98 31.37
N ARG A 361 15.44 -13.57 31.26
CA ARG A 361 15.01 -12.19 31.56
C ARG A 361 15.05 -11.95 33.06
N GLU A 362 15.81 -10.95 33.50
CA GLU A 362 15.72 -10.43 34.87
C GLU A 362 14.42 -9.62 35.04
N GLU A 363 13.65 -9.94 36.10
CA GLU A 363 12.42 -9.23 36.44
C GLU A 363 12.72 -7.87 37.09
N CYS A 364 12.64 -6.80 36.30
CA CYS A 364 12.79 -5.44 36.82
C CYS A 364 11.49 -4.97 37.52
N THR A 365 11.36 -5.24 38.81
CA THR A 365 10.28 -4.71 39.66
C THR A 365 10.47 -3.21 39.95
N MET A 366 10.01 -2.35 39.04
CA MET A 366 9.89 -0.91 39.27
C MET A 366 8.55 -0.56 39.94
N ARG A 367 8.63 0.20 41.03
CA ARG A 367 7.48 0.59 41.88
C ARG A 367 6.61 1.65 41.20
N SER A 368 5.31 1.62 41.48
CA SER A 368 4.36 2.63 41.01
C SER A 368 4.67 4.02 41.59
N ALA A 369 4.90 5.01 40.73
CA ALA A 369 4.81 6.42 41.08
C ALA A 369 3.43 6.96 40.65
N SER A 370 2.81 7.78 41.52
CA SER A 370 1.49 8.37 41.26
C SER A 370 1.50 9.35 40.07
N PRO A 371 0.35 9.59 39.41
CA PRO A 371 0.31 10.46 38.24
C PRO A 371 0.64 11.91 38.58
N VAL A 372 1.51 12.53 37.78
CA VAL A 372 1.78 13.97 37.85
C VAL A 372 0.59 14.72 37.25
N SER A 373 -0.13 15.46 38.07
CA SER A 373 -1.20 16.37 37.63
C SER A 373 -0.59 17.65 37.04
N TRP A 374 -0.86 17.92 35.76
CA TRP A 374 -0.50 19.20 35.13
C TRP A 374 -1.46 20.32 35.57
N PRO A 375 -0.98 21.57 35.72
CA PRO A 375 -1.84 22.71 36.03
C PRO A 375 -2.79 23.02 34.87
N ALA A 376 -4.00 23.48 35.19
CA ALA A 376 -4.97 23.90 34.19
C ALA A 376 -4.50 25.15 33.43
N SER A 377 -4.71 25.18 32.12
CA SER A 377 -4.41 26.34 31.26
C SER A 377 -5.16 27.59 31.72
N PRO A 378 -4.57 28.79 31.62
CA PRO A 378 -5.23 30.03 32.00
C PRO A 378 -6.45 30.31 31.11
N ARG A 379 -7.60 30.60 31.73
CA ARG A 379 -8.80 31.11 31.04
C ARG A 379 -8.51 32.53 30.54
N SER A 380 -8.80 32.78 29.27
CA SER A 380 -8.95 34.12 28.71
C SER A 380 -10.13 34.84 29.38
N GLN A 381 -9.99 36.13 29.69
CA GLN A 381 -10.97 36.90 30.47
C GLN A 381 -12.10 37.55 29.64
N ASP A 382 -12.13 37.35 28.32
CA ASP A 382 -13.02 38.06 27.39
C ASP A 382 -14.11 37.17 26.75
N GLU A 383 -14.78 36.34 27.54
CA GLU A 383 -16.03 35.65 27.15
C GLU A 383 -17.21 36.26 27.93
N PRO A 384 -18.21 36.87 27.28
CA PRO A 384 -19.34 37.49 27.97
C PRO A 384 -20.32 36.45 28.51
N ASP A 385 -20.68 36.62 29.79
CA ASP A 385 -21.57 35.74 30.54
C ASP A 385 -23.00 35.73 29.94
N LEU A 386 -23.39 34.63 29.28
CA LEU A 386 -24.75 34.40 28.79
C LEU A 386 -25.49 33.43 29.72
N SER A 387 -26.04 33.96 30.80
CA SER A 387 -26.96 33.26 31.69
C SER A 387 -28.31 33.00 30.98
N PRO A 388 -28.78 31.74 30.86
CA PRO A 388 -30.13 31.46 30.38
C PRO A 388 -31.15 31.66 31.51
N ASP A 389 -32.05 32.63 31.35
CA ASP A 389 -33.16 32.86 32.28
C ASP A 389 -34.12 31.67 32.34
N THR A 390 -34.47 31.26 33.56
CA THR A 390 -35.46 30.23 33.83
C THR A 390 -36.89 30.75 33.64
N SER A 391 -37.54 30.45 32.51
CA SER A 391 -39.00 30.60 32.36
C SER A 391 -39.59 29.75 31.22
N SER A 392 -40.07 28.54 31.56
CA SER A 392 -41.19 27.78 30.89
C SER A 392 -41.19 26.27 31.19
N ALA A 393 -40.95 25.87 32.44
CA ALA A 393 -41.09 24.48 32.87
C ALA A 393 -42.56 24.08 33.09
N GLN A 394 -43.36 23.93 32.01
CA GLN A 394 -44.68 23.26 32.05
C GLN A 394 -45.26 22.94 30.65
N ALA A 395 -44.73 21.91 29.97
CA ALA A 395 -45.47 21.09 28.98
C ALA A 395 -44.66 19.83 28.58
N ALA A 396 -45.38 18.74 28.27
CA ALA A 396 -44.89 17.59 27.49
C ALA A 396 -43.66 16.80 28.02
N ALA A 397 -43.69 16.37 29.30
CA ALA A 397 -42.92 15.21 29.77
C ALA A 397 -43.78 13.94 29.77
N ALA A 398 -44.17 13.47 28.58
CA ALA A 398 -44.81 12.17 28.34
C ALA A 398 -44.69 11.81 26.84
N ILE A 399 -44.74 10.50 26.52
CA ILE A 399 -44.71 9.90 25.16
C ILE A 399 -43.30 9.80 24.54
N LEU A 400 -42.58 8.70 24.83
CA LEU A 400 -41.92 7.81 23.84
C LEU A 400 -41.07 6.69 24.48
N VAL A 401 -41.68 5.88 25.36
CA VAL A 401 -41.19 4.54 25.71
C VAL A 401 -42.38 3.57 25.76
N SER A 402 -42.87 3.14 24.60
CA SER A 402 -43.73 1.94 24.44
C SER A 402 -44.08 1.73 22.96
N SER A 403 -44.29 0.46 22.59
CA SER A 403 -44.94 0.00 21.34
C SER A 403 -44.11 -0.01 20.05
N ILE A 404 -43.35 -1.09 19.86
CA ILE A 404 -43.58 -1.99 18.71
C ILE A 404 -43.60 -3.44 19.22
N HIS A 405 -44.79 -3.92 19.62
CA HIS A 405 -45.17 -5.33 19.45
C HIS A 405 -46.66 -5.52 19.76
N ALA A 406 -47.36 -6.07 18.76
CA ALA A 406 -48.62 -6.82 18.78
C ALA A 406 -49.71 -6.20 17.90
N ASP A 407 -49.80 -6.69 16.67
CA ASP A 407 -51.08 -6.99 16.05
C ASP A 407 -51.14 -8.51 15.83
N VAL A 408 -52.31 -9.11 16.05
CA VAL A 408 -52.48 -10.55 16.31
C VAL A 408 -53.71 -11.09 15.56
N LEU A 409 -53.66 -12.39 15.19
CA LEU A 409 -54.69 -13.20 14.51
C LEU A 409 -54.90 -12.88 13.01
N ALA A 410 -54.77 -13.86 12.12
CA ALA A 410 -55.68 -15.02 12.09
C ALA A 410 -55.10 -16.29 11.42
N LYS A 411 -55.41 -17.46 12.03
CA LYS A 411 -55.32 -18.85 11.50
C LYS A 411 -53.89 -19.40 11.22
N GLY A 412 -53.52 -20.62 11.60
CA GLY A 412 -54.19 -21.65 12.42
C GLY A 412 -53.37 -22.95 12.46
N GLU A 413 -53.42 -23.65 13.60
CA GLU A 413 -53.19 -25.10 13.87
C GLU A 413 -52.37 -25.91 12.83
N THR A 414 -51.19 -26.47 13.15
CA THR A 414 -50.98 -27.77 13.84
C THR A 414 -49.47 -28.14 13.82
N SER A 415 -48.90 -29.08 14.61
CA SER A 415 -49.20 -29.64 15.94
C SER A 415 -48.00 -30.48 16.46
N VAL A 416 -47.92 -30.72 17.79
CA VAL A 416 -47.27 -31.84 18.54
C VAL A 416 -45.83 -32.31 18.18
N GLY A 417 -44.94 -32.39 19.19
CA GLY A 417 -43.67 -33.13 19.07
C GLY A 417 -42.66 -32.98 20.22
N GLU A 418 -43.03 -33.32 21.45
CA GLU A 418 -42.06 -33.37 22.58
C GLU A 418 -41.01 -34.49 22.40
N ARG A 419 -39.77 -34.24 22.86
CA ARG A 419 -39.09 -35.17 23.78
C ARG A 419 -37.84 -34.59 24.44
N LEU A 420 -37.74 -34.82 25.75
CA LEU A 420 -36.47 -34.79 26.50
C LEU A 420 -35.61 -35.99 26.09
N ASP A 421 -34.29 -35.90 26.21
CA ASP A 421 -33.62 -36.52 27.37
C ASP A 421 -32.13 -36.16 27.49
N SER A 422 -31.68 -36.13 28.75
CA SER A 422 -30.30 -35.98 29.18
C SER A 422 -29.44 -37.21 28.87
N ASN A 423 -28.10 -37.06 28.82
CA ASN A 423 -27.24 -38.03 29.50
C ASN A 423 -25.84 -37.52 29.88
N LEU A 424 -25.31 -38.13 30.95
CA LEU A 424 -24.02 -37.88 31.62
C LEU A 424 -23.02 -39.02 31.35
N SER A 425 -21.87 -38.97 32.04
CA SER A 425 -20.72 -39.91 32.08
C SER A 425 -19.68 -39.74 30.95
N GLU A 426 -18.38 -39.47 31.19
CA GLU A 426 -17.39 -39.97 32.18
C GLU A 426 -16.76 -41.33 31.80
N VAL A 427 -15.51 -41.35 31.30
CA VAL A 427 -14.54 -42.46 31.46
C VAL A 427 -13.08 -41.94 31.52
N ALA A 428 -12.30 -42.61 32.35
CA ALA A 428 -10.96 -42.28 32.85
C ALA A 428 -9.71 -42.54 31.95
N LYS A 429 -8.65 -41.78 32.25
CA LYS A 429 -7.24 -42.16 32.51
C LYS A 429 -6.52 -43.26 31.68
N GLY A 430 -5.36 -42.88 31.13
CA GLY A 430 -4.20 -43.77 30.85
C GLY A 430 -3.30 -43.24 29.73
N LYS A 431 -1.99 -43.51 29.64
CA LYS A 431 -1.04 -44.22 30.53
C LYS A 431 0.40 -43.88 30.07
N LYS A 432 1.37 -43.70 31.00
CA LYS A 432 2.79 -43.43 30.68
C LYS A 432 3.43 -44.55 29.86
N ARG A 433 4.39 -44.21 28.98
CA ARG A 433 5.56 -45.06 28.69
C ARG A 433 6.77 -44.24 28.25
N ALA A 434 7.92 -44.49 28.89
CA ALA A 434 9.22 -43.95 28.51
C ALA A 434 10.05 -45.03 27.80
N ARG A 435 10.88 -44.64 26.83
CA ARG A 435 12.03 -45.42 26.33
C ARG A 435 13.14 -44.50 25.82
N SER A 436 14.36 -44.84 26.22
CA SER A 436 15.66 -44.43 25.69
C SER A 436 16.63 -45.58 25.98
N PRO A 437 17.88 -45.58 25.48
CA PRO A 437 18.39 -45.07 24.20
C PRO A 437 19.04 -46.21 23.37
N ALA A 438 19.48 -45.92 22.13
CA ALA A 438 20.50 -46.74 21.46
C ALA A 438 21.27 -45.95 20.38
N ASP A 439 22.60 -46.03 20.49
CA ASP A 439 23.62 -46.08 19.44
C ASP A 439 23.69 -45.00 18.34
N ALA A 440 24.75 -44.20 18.42
CA ALA A 440 25.31 -43.41 17.33
C ALA A 440 26.69 -43.96 16.93
N PRO A 441 27.01 -44.10 15.63
CA PRO A 441 28.37 -44.31 15.16
C PRO A 441 29.04 -42.99 14.74
N THR A 442 30.26 -42.78 15.23
CA THR A 442 31.15 -41.66 14.85
C THR A 442 31.64 -41.83 13.41
N ALA A 443 31.48 -40.81 12.56
CA ALA A 443 32.11 -40.75 11.24
C ALA A 443 33.23 -39.69 11.23
N VAL A 444 34.46 -40.15 11.00
CA VAL A 444 35.65 -39.31 10.85
C VAL A 444 35.72 -38.80 9.41
N PHE A 445 35.84 -37.48 9.21
CA PHE A 445 36.16 -36.90 7.91
C PHE A 445 37.61 -36.39 7.89
N GLN A 446 38.39 -36.89 6.94
CA GLN A 446 39.78 -36.50 6.72
C GLN A 446 39.87 -35.26 5.82
N SER A 447 40.84 -34.40 6.10
CA SER A 447 41.26 -33.32 5.22
C SER A 447 42.03 -33.84 4.01
N ALA A 448 41.81 -33.24 2.83
CA ALA A 448 42.69 -33.40 1.67
C ALA A 448 42.91 -32.05 0.99
N ASP A 449 44.19 -31.67 0.83
CA ASP A 449 44.63 -30.48 0.12
C ASP A 449 44.37 -30.56 -1.39
N VAL A 450 43.97 -29.43 -2.00
CA VAL A 450 44.17 -29.19 -3.45
C VAL A 450 44.62 -27.75 -3.66
N THR A 451 45.82 -27.59 -4.21
CA THR A 451 46.45 -26.30 -4.57
C THR A 451 45.97 -25.75 -5.93
N PRO A 452 46.13 -24.43 -6.21
CA PRO A 452 45.45 -23.77 -7.32
C PRO A 452 46.14 -23.93 -8.69
N GLY A 453 45.34 -24.16 -9.73
CA GLY A 453 45.80 -24.28 -11.12
C GLY A 453 45.85 -22.95 -11.89
N VAL A 454 47.04 -22.57 -12.33
CA VAL A 454 47.28 -21.41 -13.21
C VAL A 454 46.83 -21.67 -14.66
N ARG A 455 46.11 -20.72 -15.28
CA ARG A 455 46.09 -20.47 -16.75
C ARG A 455 45.54 -19.06 -17.03
N SER A 456 46.37 -18.11 -17.46
CA SER A 456 46.84 -17.93 -18.86
C SER A 456 45.95 -16.95 -19.64
N SER A 457 46.38 -15.69 -19.64
CA SER A 457 45.86 -14.61 -20.48
C SER A 457 45.88 -14.94 -21.97
N ARG A 458 44.83 -14.55 -22.71
CA ARG A 458 44.89 -14.38 -24.18
C ARG A 458 44.24 -13.09 -24.64
N THR A 459 45.06 -12.28 -25.29
CA THR A 459 44.78 -11.00 -25.93
C THR A 459 43.76 -11.13 -27.06
N LEU A 460 42.83 -10.17 -27.20
CA LEU A 460 42.26 -9.87 -28.50
C LEU A 460 42.17 -8.34 -28.71
N ARG A 461 43.05 -7.82 -29.57
CA ARG A 461 42.87 -6.48 -30.16
C ARG A 461 41.85 -6.58 -31.30
N ARG A 462 40.92 -5.62 -31.41
CA ARG A 462 40.22 -5.34 -32.66
C ARG A 462 40.26 -3.84 -32.97
N ARG A 463 40.75 -3.50 -34.16
CA ARG A 463 40.65 -2.17 -34.78
C ARG A 463 39.46 -2.18 -35.74
N LEU A 464 38.68 -1.11 -35.70
CA LEU A 464 37.88 -0.52 -36.79
C LEU A 464 38.16 0.99 -36.63
N ARG A 465 38.66 1.76 -37.62
CA ARG A 465 38.12 2.06 -38.97
C ARG A 465 36.68 2.51 -38.93
#